data_AF-A0A2K9FN35-F1
#
_entry.id   AF-A0A2K9FN35-F1
#
_cell.length_a   1.000
_cell.length_b   1.000
_cell.length_c   1.000
_cell.angle_alpha   90.00
_cell.angle_beta   90.00
_cell.angle_gamma   90.00
#
_symmetry.space_group_name_H-M   'P 1'
#
loop_
_entity.id
_entity.type
_entity.pdbx_description
1 polymer ?
#
loop_
_entity_poly.entity_id
_entity_poly.type
_entity_poly.pdbx_seq_one_letter_code
_entity_poly.pdbx_strand_id
1 'polypeptide(L)'
;MFTASALVVALGLCVAWLVRASDGGRWEPAIQVPAILAAMSGVIAERRAAAREREKQTLRALAEELVKNTAVLDDPRFAPLDPARPVHRVFPRPMLSATDATLVSGVLAGREHQELLALLHQWRDAVREFNRRLDLAELRSFVVEADGPELLRIDRDLHRDGGHLDETRRLRDAIEELLRTRYRDKPEVVEALAADRGPGRAVEPGR
;
A
#
# COMPACT_ATOMS: atom_id res chain seq x y z
N MET A 1 -18.42 20.69 2.44
CA MET A 1 -19.63 21.43 2.85
C MET A 1 -19.86 22.68 2.00
N PHE A 2 -18.86 23.55 1.77
CA PHE A 2 -18.99 24.77 0.94
C PHE A 2 -19.55 24.57 -0.49
N THR A 3 -19.32 23.43 -1.14
CA THR A 3 -19.78 23.16 -2.50
C THR A 3 -21.27 22.86 -2.60
N ALA A 4 -21.83 22.12 -1.63
CA ALA A 4 -23.26 21.87 -1.55
C ALA A 4 -24.03 23.17 -1.27
N SER A 5 -23.47 24.03 -0.41
CA SER A 5 -23.99 25.37 -0.14
C SER A 5 -24.04 26.23 -1.41
N ALA A 6 -22.97 26.23 -2.21
CA ALA A 6 -22.90 26.99 -3.45
C ALA A 6 -23.90 26.47 -4.50
N LEU A 7 -24.10 25.16 -4.59
CA LEU A 7 -25.07 24.56 -5.53
C LEU A 7 -26.51 24.89 -5.15
N VAL A 8 -26.83 24.85 -3.85
CA VAL A 8 -28.16 25.23 -3.32
C VAL A 8 -28.43 26.72 -3.53
N VAL A 9 -27.42 27.58 -3.34
CA VAL A 9 -27.54 29.02 -3.62
C VAL A 9 -27.74 29.28 -5.12
N ALA A 10 -26.98 28.61 -5.98
CA ALA A 10 -27.14 28.73 -7.44
C ALA A 10 -28.53 28.23 -7.89
N LEU A 11 -29.01 27.11 -7.34
CA LEU A 11 -30.35 26.59 -7.59
C LEU A 11 -31.43 27.57 -7.12
N GLY A 12 -31.26 28.14 -5.91
CA GLY A 12 -32.17 29.15 -5.37
C GLY A 12 -32.25 30.40 -6.23
N LEU A 13 -31.11 30.87 -6.75
CA LEU A 13 -31.04 31.99 -7.71
C LEU A 13 -31.73 31.66 -9.04
N CYS A 14 -31.55 30.45 -9.58
CA CYS A 14 -32.22 30.01 -10.80
C CYS A 14 -33.75 29.91 -10.62
N VAL A 15 -34.22 29.34 -9.51
CA VAL A 15 -35.67 29.20 -9.22
C VAL A 15 -36.31 30.55 -8.95
N ALA A 16 -35.68 31.40 -8.12
CA ALA A 16 -36.18 32.74 -7.83
C ALA A 16 -36.26 33.61 -9.10
N TRP A 17 -35.36 33.41 -10.06
CA TRP A 17 -35.39 34.09 -11.34
C TRP A 17 -36.47 33.54 -12.28
N LEU A 18 -36.62 32.22 -12.39
CA LEU A 18 -37.67 31.60 -13.22
C LEU A 18 -39.07 32.11 -12.85
N VAL A 19 -39.29 32.38 -11.56
CA VAL A 19 -40.55 32.93 -11.03
C VAL A 19 -40.71 34.43 -11.34
N ARG A 20 -39.62 35.15 -11.60
CA ARG A 20 -39.59 36.62 -11.74
C ARG A 20 -39.33 37.14 -13.15
N ALA A 21 -38.86 36.28 -14.07
CA ALA A 21 -38.47 36.61 -15.44
C ALA A 21 -39.63 36.64 -16.45
N SER A 22 -40.87 36.50 -15.99
CA SER A 22 -42.09 36.52 -16.82
C SER A 22 -42.31 37.82 -17.62
N ASP A 23 -41.57 38.90 -17.32
CA ASP A 23 -41.61 40.16 -18.07
C ASP A 23 -40.28 40.43 -18.79
N GLY A 24 -40.36 40.44 -20.13
CA GLY A 24 -39.23 40.30 -21.05
C GLY A 24 -38.09 41.32 -20.90
N GLY A 25 -36.85 40.82 -20.92
CA GLY A 25 -35.66 41.66 -20.98
C GLY A 25 -34.33 40.90 -21.03
N ARG A 26 -33.83 40.62 -22.25
CA ARG A 26 -32.44 40.71 -22.75
C ARG A 26 -31.21 40.33 -21.88
N TRP A 27 -31.32 39.47 -20.85
CA TRP A 27 -30.19 39.09 -19.99
C TRP A 27 -29.84 37.59 -19.98
N GLU A 28 -29.91 36.94 -21.15
CA GLU A 28 -29.45 35.55 -21.39
C GLU A 28 -28.06 35.19 -20.79
N PRO A 29 -27.03 36.06 -20.81
CA PRO A 29 -25.67 35.69 -20.35
C PRO A 29 -25.53 35.52 -18.84
N ALA A 30 -26.38 36.20 -18.05
CA ALA A 30 -26.20 36.29 -16.59
C ALA A 30 -26.49 34.96 -15.86
N ILE A 31 -27.28 34.07 -16.48
CA ILE A 31 -27.73 32.79 -15.90
C ILE A 31 -26.84 31.63 -16.39
N GLN A 32 -26.31 31.74 -17.60
CA GLN A 32 -25.44 30.70 -18.17
C GLN A 32 -24.11 30.60 -17.41
N VAL A 33 -23.53 31.73 -16.98
CA VAL A 33 -22.26 31.73 -16.24
C VAL A 33 -22.32 30.94 -14.92
N PRO A 34 -23.27 31.17 -13.99
CA PRO A 34 -23.35 30.38 -12.75
C PRO A 34 -23.72 28.92 -12.99
N ALA A 35 -24.54 28.60 -14.00
CA ALA A 35 -24.84 27.22 -14.37
C ALA A 35 -23.58 26.47 -14.86
N ILE A 36 -22.77 27.10 -15.71
CA ILE A 36 -21.49 26.56 -16.18
C ILE A 36 -20.52 26.40 -15.02
N LEU A 37 -20.41 27.38 -14.12
CA LEU A 37 -19.57 27.29 -12.92
C LEU A 37 -20.02 26.15 -11.99
N ALA A 38 -21.33 25.97 -11.81
CA ALA A 38 -21.88 24.87 -11.03
C ALA A 38 -21.52 23.52 -11.66
N ALA A 39 -21.72 23.36 -12.97
CA ALA A 39 -21.35 22.14 -13.71
C ALA A 39 -19.84 21.85 -13.61
N MET A 40 -18.99 22.86 -13.83
CA MET A 40 -17.53 22.74 -13.68
C MET A 40 -17.13 22.35 -12.26
N SER A 41 -17.77 22.96 -11.24
CA SER A 41 -17.51 22.64 -9.84
C SER A 41 -17.91 21.20 -9.48
N GLY A 42 -19.01 20.69 -10.06
CA GLY A 42 -19.46 19.31 -9.92
C GLY A 42 -18.42 18.32 -10.45
N VAL A 43 -17.93 18.55 -11.67
CA VAL A 43 -16.88 17.70 -12.28
C VAL A 43 -15.60 17.72 -11.45
N ILE A 44 -15.19 18.88 -10.94
CA ILE A 44 -14.00 18.98 -10.09
C ILE A 44 -14.21 18.24 -8.75
N ALA A 45 -15.39 18.34 -8.16
CA ALA A 45 -15.74 17.65 -6.93
C ALA A 45 -15.72 16.12 -7.11
N GLU A 46 -16.30 15.63 -8.21
CA GLU A 46 -16.30 14.21 -8.56
C GLU A 46 -14.87 13.69 -8.79
N ARG A 47 -14.04 14.42 -9.55
CA ARG A 47 -12.63 14.05 -9.75
C ARG A 47 -11.86 13.98 -8.44
N ARG A 48 -12.10 14.89 -7.51
CA ARG A 48 -11.47 14.86 -6.18
C ARG A 48 -11.97 13.71 -5.32
N ALA A 49 -13.25 13.40 -5.36
CA ALA A 49 -13.81 12.25 -4.65
C ALA A 49 -13.24 10.93 -5.18
N ALA A 50 -13.18 10.77 -6.51
CA ALA A 50 -12.59 9.61 -7.15
C ALA A 50 -11.09 9.45 -6.84
N ALA A 51 -10.33 10.56 -6.81
CA ALA A 51 -8.91 10.52 -6.44
C ALA A 51 -8.70 10.04 -5.00
N ARG A 52 -9.50 10.56 -4.04
CA ARG A 52 -9.44 10.13 -2.64
C ARG A 52 -9.82 8.68 -2.44
N GLU A 53 -10.83 8.19 -3.18
CA GLU A 53 -11.22 6.79 -3.10
C GLU A 53 -10.13 5.86 -3.65
N ARG A 54 -9.45 6.25 -4.74
CA ARG A 54 -8.29 5.51 -5.26
C ARG A 54 -7.13 5.50 -4.28
N GLU A 55 -6.83 6.63 -3.65
CA GLU A 55 -5.80 6.73 -2.60
C GLU A 55 -6.11 5.77 -1.44
N LYS A 56 -7.34 5.81 -0.93
CA LYS A 56 -7.83 4.91 0.11
C LYS A 56 -7.66 3.44 -0.26
N GLN A 57 -8.11 3.04 -1.44
CA GLN A 57 -8.00 1.65 -1.91
C GLN A 57 -6.54 1.22 -2.09
N THR A 58 -5.68 2.13 -2.56
CA THR A 58 -4.25 1.88 -2.73
C THR A 58 -3.57 1.65 -1.38
N LEU A 59 -3.81 2.51 -0.39
CA LEU A 59 -3.25 2.37 0.95
C LEU A 59 -3.72 1.07 1.64
N ARG A 60 -5.00 0.71 1.46
CA ARG A 60 -5.53 -0.55 1.95
C ARG A 60 -4.83 -1.76 1.32
N ALA A 61 -4.72 -1.76 -0.01
CA ALA A 61 -4.08 -2.87 -0.73
C ALA A 61 -2.61 -3.04 -0.34
N LEU A 62 -1.88 -1.94 -0.13
CA LEU A 62 -0.51 -1.96 0.38
C LEU A 62 -0.43 -2.55 1.79
N ALA A 63 -1.33 -2.14 2.69
CA ALA A 63 -1.36 -2.67 4.05
C ALA A 63 -1.69 -4.18 4.07
N GLU A 64 -2.66 -4.63 3.26
CA GLU A 64 -2.99 -6.04 3.12
C GLU A 64 -1.84 -6.87 2.51
N GLU A 65 -1.14 -6.33 1.50
CA GLU A 65 0.08 -6.95 0.96
C GLU A 65 1.19 -7.04 2.01
N LEU A 66 1.39 -5.99 2.80
CA LEU A 66 2.39 -5.97 3.87
C LEU A 66 2.12 -7.06 4.90
N VAL A 67 0.87 -7.22 5.34
CA VAL A 67 0.48 -8.30 6.28
C VAL A 67 0.77 -9.69 5.70
N LYS A 68 0.42 -9.92 4.43
CA LYS A 68 0.74 -11.19 3.77
C LYS A 68 2.26 -11.43 3.70
N ASN A 69 3.02 -10.38 3.40
CA ASN A 69 4.46 -10.45 3.34
C ASN A 69 5.10 -10.66 4.72
N THR A 70 4.53 -10.10 5.79
CA THR A 70 4.92 -10.40 7.16
C THR A 70 4.79 -11.89 7.46
N ALA A 71 3.64 -12.49 7.13
CA ALA A 71 3.44 -13.93 7.31
C ALA A 71 4.45 -14.78 6.51
N VAL A 72 4.84 -14.33 5.31
CA VAL A 72 5.88 -14.97 4.50
C VAL A 72 7.25 -14.84 5.15
N LEU A 73 7.64 -13.64 5.59
CA LEU A 73 8.96 -13.39 6.17
C LEU A 73 9.14 -14.01 7.56
N ASP A 74 8.05 -14.24 8.28
CA ASP A 74 8.02 -14.93 9.58
C ASP A 74 7.83 -16.46 9.42
N ASP A 75 7.82 -16.98 8.19
CA ASP A 75 7.63 -18.42 7.95
C ASP A 75 8.77 -19.25 8.60
N PRO A 76 8.45 -20.35 9.32
CA PRO A 76 9.44 -21.19 10.00
C PRO A 76 10.53 -21.75 9.09
N ARG A 77 10.32 -21.81 7.77
CA ARG A 77 11.34 -22.24 6.81
C ARG A 77 12.54 -21.30 6.75
N PHE A 78 12.37 -20.05 7.17
CA PHE A 78 13.43 -19.06 7.37
C PHE A 78 14.07 -19.14 8.77
N ALA A 79 13.82 -20.19 9.58
CA ALA A 79 14.61 -20.42 10.79
C ALA A 79 15.99 -21.01 10.42
N PRO A 80 17.05 -20.78 11.22
CA PRO A 80 18.35 -21.40 10.97
C PRO A 80 18.27 -22.94 10.83
N LEU A 81 19.12 -23.52 9.98
CA LEU A 81 19.20 -24.98 9.83
C LEU A 81 19.84 -25.64 11.07
N ASP A 82 19.40 -26.87 11.37
CA ASP A 82 20.09 -27.73 12.33
C ASP A 82 21.40 -28.25 11.71
N PRO A 83 22.58 -27.92 12.26
CA PRO A 83 23.86 -28.41 11.74
C PRO A 83 23.99 -29.94 11.75
N ALA A 84 23.27 -30.64 12.63
CA ALA A 84 23.30 -32.10 12.71
C ALA A 84 22.45 -32.77 11.63
N ARG A 85 21.48 -32.05 11.05
CA ARG A 85 20.54 -32.55 10.03
C ARG A 85 20.20 -31.46 9.02
N PRO A 86 21.16 -31.06 8.16
CA PRO A 86 20.89 -30.11 7.10
C PRO A 86 19.88 -30.72 6.11
N VAL A 87 18.81 -29.97 5.84
CA VAL A 87 17.72 -30.38 4.94
C VAL A 87 17.53 -29.33 3.85
N HIS A 88 17.21 -29.79 2.64
CA HIS A 88 16.84 -28.90 1.55
C HIS A 88 15.49 -28.24 1.85
N ARG A 89 15.33 -26.96 1.48
CA ARG A 89 14.12 -26.18 1.74
C ARG A 89 13.72 -25.39 0.51
N VAL A 90 12.41 -25.21 0.35
CA VAL A 90 11.82 -24.29 -0.63
C VAL A 90 11.19 -23.14 0.14
N PHE A 91 11.67 -21.93 -0.10
CA PHE A 91 11.29 -20.74 0.64
C PHE A 91 10.06 -20.08 0.02
N PRO A 92 9.11 -19.58 0.82
CA PRO A 92 8.02 -18.76 0.30
C PRO A 92 8.55 -17.42 -0.22
N ARG A 93 7.80 -16.78 -1.13
CA ARG A 93 8.22 -15.54 -1.81
C ARG A 93 7.32 -14.37 -1.38
N PRO A 94 7.89 -13.25 -0.90
CA PRO A 94 7.13 -12.02 -0.73
C PRO A 94 6.58 -11.52 -2.07
N MET A 95 5.37 -10.95 -2.02
CA MET A 95 4.62 -10.41 -3.15
C MET A 95 4.87 -8.91 -3.33
N LEU A 96 4.72 -8.42 -4.56
CA LEU A 96 4.91 -7.01 -4.93
C LEU A 96 3.75 -6.47 -5.78
N SER A 97 2.59 -7.11 -5.79
CA SER A 97 1.51 -6.76 -6.72
C SER A 97 0.89 -5.39 -6.41
N ALA A 98 0.56 -5.13 -5.15
CA ALA A 98 0.05 -3.85 -4.69
C ALA A 98 1.13 -2.77 -4.74
N THR A 99 2.37 -3.12 -4.38
CA THR A 99 3.53 -2.23 -4.50
C THR A 99 3.73 -1.76 -5.94
N ASP A 100 3.82 -2.68 -6.91
CA ASP A 100 4.04 -2.35 -8.31
C ASP A 100 2.85 -1.58 -8.91
N ALA A 101 1.61 -1.96 -8.58
CA ALA A 101 0.42 -1.21 -8.99
C ALA A 101 0.42 0.23 -8.46
N THR A 102 0.85 0.44 -7.21
CA THR A 102 0.97 1.76 -6.59
C THR A 102 2.00 2.62 -7.33
N LEU A 103 3.21 2.07 -7.54
CA LEU A 103 4.32 2.79 -8.17
C LEU A 103 4.00 3.17 -9.63
N VAL A 104 3.26 2.32 -10.36
CA VAL A 104 2.86 2.59 -11.75
C VAL A 104 1.68 3.57 -11.83
N SER A 105 0.70 3.45 -10.94
CA SER A 105 -0.53 4.26 -11.02
C SER A 105 -0.32 5.74 -10.69
N GLY A 106 0.74 6.08 -9.95
CA GLY A 106 1.02 7.46 -9.53
C GLY A 106 -0.02 8.04 -8.56
N VAL A 107 -0.92 7.22 -8.01
CA VAL A 107 -1.97 7.66 -7.07
C VAL A 107 -1.37 8.35 -5.85
N LEU A 108 -0.18 7.91 -5.42
CA LEU A 108 0.53 8.47 -4.27
C LEU A 108 1.61 9.49 -4.64
N ALA A 109 1.59 10.09 -5.85
CA ALA A 109 2.61 11.05 -6.28
C ALA A 109 2.59 12.41 -5.51
N GLY A 110 1.60 12.61 -4.64
CA GLY A 110 1.50 13.79 -3.78
C GLY A 110 2.69 13.94 -2.82
N ARG A 111 2.98 15.19 -2.42
CA ARG A 111 4.11 15.49 -1.49
C ARG A 111 3.93 14.81 -0.15
N GLU A 112 2.69 14.60 0.26
CA GLU A 112 2.30 13.97 1.51
C GLU A 112 2.72 12.50 1.64
N HIS A 113 3.05 11.83 0.54
CA HIS A 113 3.38 10.40 0.46
C HIS A 113 4.80 10.12 -0.05
N GLN A 114 5.64 11.14 -0.21
CA GLN A 114 7.00 10.98 -0.76
C GLN A 114 7.86 9.99 0.02
N GLU A 115 7.76 10.03 1.36
CA GLU A 115 8.48 9.10 2.24
C GLU A 115 8.02 7.65 2.02
N LEU A 116 6.71 7.42 1.93
CA LEU A 116 6.16 6.10 1.62
C LEU A 116 6.61 5.61 0.25
N LEU A 117 6.55 6.46 -0.79
CA LEU A 117 7.03 6.11 -2.12
C LEU A 117 8.51 5.74 -2.15
N ALA A 118 9.35 6.47 -1.41
CA ALA A 118 10.77 6.18 -1.30
C ALA A 118 11.00 4.80 -0.67
N LEU A 119 10.28 4.49 0.41
CA LEU A 119 10.34 3.16 1.05
C LEU A 119 9.81 2.07 0.13
N LEU A 120 8.73 2.30 -0.62
CA LEU A 120 8.17 1.31 -1.55
C LEU A 120 9.14 0.99 -2.70
N HIS A 121 9.89 1.98 -3.19
CA HIS A 121 10.95 1.74 -4.17
C HIS A 121 12.06 0.86 -3.59
N GLN A 122 12.55 1.18 -2.39
CA GLN A 122 13.58 0.39 -1.71
C GLN A 122 13.09 -1.03 -1.42
N TRP A 123 11.87 -1.17 -0.91
CA TRP A 123 11.20 -2.44 -0.67
C TRP A 123 11.09 -3.29 -1.92
N ARG A 124 10.61 -2.73 -3.03
CA ARG A 124 10.50 -3.45 -4.30
C ARG A 124 11.86 -3.99 -4.74
N ASP A 125 12.90 -3.16 -4.68
CA ASP A 125 14.22 -3.53 -5.16
C ASP A 125 14.85 -4.59 -4.22
N ALA A 126 14.69 -4.45 -2.90
CA ALA A 126 15.14 -5.42 -1.90
C ALA A 126 14.43 -6.78 -2.05
N VAL A 127 13.10 -6.80 -2.19
CA VAL A 127 12.34 -8.04 -2.38
C VAL A 127 12.69 -8.74 -3.69
N ARG A 128 12.92 -7.99 -4.78
CA ARG A 128 13.35 -8.57 -6.06
C ARG A 128 14.71 -9.26 -5.95
N GLU A 129 15.68 -8.60 -5.32
CA GLU A 129 17.00 -9.19 -5.10
C GLU A 129 16.93 -10.37 -4.12
N PHE A 130 16.13 -10.27 -3.06
CA PHE A 130 15.90 -11.35 -2.11
C PHE A 130 15.29 -12.58 -2.78
N ASN A 131 14.19 -12.42 -3.53
CA ASN A 131 13.54 -13.50 -4.26
C ASN A 131 14.50 -14.17 -5.25
N ARG A 132 15.28 -13.38 -6.00
CA ARG A 132 16.29 -13.89 -6.92
C ARG A 132 17.35 -14.73 -6.19
N ARG A 133 17.78 -14.33 -4.99
CA ARG A 133 18.75 -15.10 -4.20
C ARG A 133 18.18 -16.39 -3.67
N LEU A 134 16.91 -16.39 -3.27
CA LEU A 134 16.23 -17.62 -2.90
C LEU A 134 16.12 -18.58 -4.09
N ASP A 135 15.83 -18.07 -5.29
CA ASP A 135 15.80 -18.88 -6.52
C ASP A 135 17.17 -19.53 -6.78
N LEU A 136 18.26 -18.76 -6.63
CA LEU A 136 19.63 -19.27 -6.78
C LEU A 136 20.00 -20.28 -5.69
N ALA A 137 19.59 -20.03 -4.44
CA ALA A 137 19.81 -20.93 -3.32
C ALA A 137 19.09 -22.27 -3.51
N GLU A 138 17.83 -22.23 -3.96
CA GLU A 138 17.03 -23.42 -4.25
C GLU A 138 17.57 -24.18 -5.45
N LEU A 139 17.92 -23.49 -6.54
CA LEU A 139 18.55 -24.11 -7.72
C LEU A 139 19.86 -24.80 -7.33
N ARG A 140 20.69 -24.16 -6.53
CA ARG A 140 21.95 -24.76 -6.05
C ARG A 140 21.68 -25.95 -5.12
N SER A 141 20.67 -25.85 -4.26
CA SER A 141 20.33 -26.91 -3.30
C SER A 141 19.76 -28.16 -3.96
N PHE A 142 18.92 -28.01 -4.99
CA PHE A 142 18.18 -29.14 -5.59
C PHE A 142 18.71 -29.60 -6.95
N VAL A 143 19.26 -28.70 -7.76
CA VAL A 143 19.71 -29.04 -9.13
C VAL A 143 21.18 -29.42 -9.16
N VAL A 144 21.99 -28.78 -8.31
CA VAL A 144 23.44 -29.05 -8.21
C VAL A 144 23.74 -30.08 -7.10
N GLU A 145 22.70 -30.63 -6.45
CA GLU A 145 22.79 -31.60 -5.35
C GLU A 145 23.76 -31.17 -4.25
N ALA A 146 23.53 -29.98 -3.68
CA ALA A 146 24.35 -29.44 -2.60
C ALA A 146 24.44 -30.42 -1.41
N ASP A 147 25.65 -30.61 -0.89
CA ASP A 147 25.90 -31.42 0.30
C ASP A 147 25.56 -30.66 1.61
N GLY A 148 25.55 -31.37 2.73
CA GLY A 148 25.24 -30.79 4.04
C GLY A 148 26.06 -29.53 4.39
N PRO A 149 27.40 -29.52 4.22
CA PRO A 149 28.23 -28.34 4.40
C PRO A 149 27.82 -27.15 3.52
N GLU A 150 27.47 -27.39 2.27
CA GLU A 150 27.01 -26.35 1.35
C GLU A 150 25.65 -25.77 1.74
N LEU A 151 24.70 -26.62 2.17
CA LEU A 151 23.41 -26.17 2.70
C LEU A 151 23.59 -25.25 3.93
N LEU A 152 24.50 -25.58 4.84
CA LEU A 152 24.82 -24.74 6.00
C LEU A 152 25.53 -23.44 5.62
N ARG A 153 26.27 -23.41 4.50
CA ARG A 153 26.85 -22.16 3.98
C ARG A 153 25.74 -21.25 3.43
N ILE A 154 24.84 -21.80 2.62
CA ILE A 154 23.69 -21.06 2.07
C ILE A 154 22.83 -20.50 3.21
N ASP A 155 22.57 -21.31 4.24
CA ASP A 155 21.80 -20.89 5.42
C ASP A 155 22.49 -19.77 6.19
N ARG A 156 23.82 -19.83 6.39
CA ARG A 156 24.57 -18.74 7.02
C ARG A 156 24.56 -17.46 6.18
N ASP A 157 24.66 -17.57 4.87
CA ASP A 157 24.61 -16.41 3.97
C ASP A 157 23.23 -15.74 4.01
N LEU A 158 22.16 -16.53 4.14
CA LEU A 158 20.79 -16.05 4.28
C LEU A 158 20.56 -15.30 5.61
N HIS A 159 21.12 -15.83 6.70
CA HIS A 159 20.97 -15.31 8.07
C HIS A 159 22.05 -14.31 8.50
N ARG A 160 22.95 -13.93 7.59
CA ARG A 160 24.00 -12.96 7.88
C ARG A 160 23.39 -11.63 8.34
N ASP A 161 23.94 -11.04 9.40
CA ASP A 161 23.56 -9.70 9.86
C ASP A 161 23.75 -8.67 8.73
N GLY A 162 22.73 -7.86 8.49
CA GLY A 162 22.71 -6.94 7.34
C GLY A 162 22.57 -7.63 5.97
N GLY A 163 22.22 -8.92 5.96
CA GLY A 163 21.90 -9.68 4.75
C GLY A 163 20.53 -9.33 4.18
N HIS A 164 20.18 -9.97 3.06
CA HIS A 164 18.97 -9.62 2.28
C HIS A 164 17.67 -9.92 3.03
N LEU A 165 17.62 -10.99 3.83
CA LEU A 165 16.46 -11.31 4.66
C LEU A 165 16.25 -10.24 5.74
N ASP A 166 17.33 -9.86 6.43
CA ASP A 166 17.32 -8.84 7.47
C ASP A 166 16.96 -7.46 6.91
N GLU A 167 17.56 -7.07 5.78
CA GLU A 167 17.22 -5.82 5.08
C GLU A 167 15.74 -5.77 4.68
N THR A 168 15.22 -6.88 4.15
CA THR A 168 13.82 -6.99 3.76
C THR A 168 12.91 -6.87 5.00
N ARG A 169 13.23 -7.53 6.11
CA ARG A 169 12.49 -7.37 7.37
C ARG A 169 12.53 -5.92 7.88
N ARG A 170 13.71 -5.29 7.88
CA ARG A 170 13.87 -3.88 8.31
C ARG A 170 13.05 -2.91 7.45
N LEU A 171 13.04 -3.08 6.13
CA LEU A 171 12.22 -2.25 5.23
C LEU A 171 10.72 -2.49 5.44
N ARG A 172 10.30 -3.75 5.65
CA ARG A 172 8.91 -4.08 6.01
C ARG A 172 8.51 -3.36 7.28
N ASP A 173 9.33 -3.43 8.32
CA ASP A 173 9.05 -2.81 9.62
C ASP A 173 8.99 -1.28 9.51
N ALA A 174 9.88 -0.67 8.72
CA ALA A 174 9.86 0.76 8.45
C ALA A 174 8.58 1.21 7.72
N ILE A 175 8.11 0.44 6.74
CA ILE A 175 6.84 0.71 6.05
C ILE A 175 5.67 0.53 7.01
N GLU A 176 5.65 -0.54 7.81
CA GLU A 176 4.60 -0.81 8.79
C GLU A 176 4.49 0.34 9.80
N GLU A 177 5.62 0.79 10.34
CA GLU A 177 5.69 1.90 11.28
C GLU A 177 5.23 3.20 10.64
N LEU A 178 5.64 3.49 9.39
CA LEU A 178 5.17 4.67 8.68
C LEU A 178 3.66 4.65 8.43
N LEU A 179 3.10 3.49 8.04
CA LEU A 179 1.66 3.31 7.88
C LEU A 179 0.93 3.54 9.21
N ARG A 180 1.43 2.98 10.31
CA ARG A 180 0.83 3.12 11.65
C ARG A 180 0.91 4.53 12.21
N THR A 181 1.97 5.26 11.93
CA THR A 181 2.18 6.60 12.48
C THR A 181 1.48 7.67 11.64
N ARG A 182 1.77 7.70 10.34
CA ARG A 182 1.33 8.76 9.44
C ARG A 182 -0.09 8.55 8.92
N TYR A 183 -0.56 7.31 8.85
CA TYR A 183 -1.89 6.96 8.34
C TYR A 183 -2.80 6.40 9.44
N ARG A 184 -2.49 6.67 10.72
CA ARG A 184 -3.27 6.23 11.88
C ARG A 184 -4.75 6.63 11.83
N ASP A 185 -5.04 7.77 11.20
CA ASP A 185 -6.39 8.34 11.12
C ASP A 185 -7.17 7.81 9.91
N LYS A 186 -6.57 6.89 9.12
CA LYS A 186 -7.19 6.26 7.95
C LYS A 186 -7.72 4.88 8.36
N PRO A 187 -9.06 4.69 8.48
CA PRO A 187 -9.63 3.45 8.99
C PRO A 187 -9.25 2.24 8.13
N GLU A 188 -9.17 2.41 6.81
CA GLU A 188 -8.76 1.35 5.89
C GLU A 188 -7.37 0.76 6.14
N VAL A 189 -6.43 1.57 6.65
CA VAL A 189 -5.07 1.12 6.98
C VAL A 189 -5.08 0.42 8.34
N VAL A 190 -5.78 1.02 9.32
CA VAL A 190 -5.90 0.46 10.66
C VAL A 190 -6.59 -0.91 10.63
N GLU A 191 -7.69 -1.03 9.90
CA GLU A 191 -8.43 -2.29 9.74
C GLU A 191 -7.56 -3.36 9.07
N ALA A 192 -6.87 -3.01 7.99
CA ALA A 192 -5.99 -3.94 7.29
C ALA A 192 -4.83 -4.43 8.17
N LEU A 193 -4.17 -3.53 8.91
CA LEU A 193 -3.06 -3.89 9.80
C LEU A 193 -3.54 -4.59 11.09
N ALA A 194 -4.78 -4.36 11.53
CA ALA A 194 -5.36 -5.04 12.69
C ALA A 194 -5.77 -6.49 12.37
N ALA A 195 -6.08 -6.80 11.11
CA ALA A 195 -6.42 -8.16 10.68
C ALA A 195 -5.29 -9.17 10.91
N ASP A 196 -4.03 -8.71 11.01
CA ASP A 196 -2.87 -9.52 11.40
C ASP A 196 -2.93 -10.02 12.87
N ARG A 197 -3.75 -9.40 13.74
CA ARG A 197 -3.85 -9.75 15.18
C ARG A 197 -4.98 -10.75 15.53
N GLY A 198 -5.58 -11.44 14.56
CA GLY A 198 -6.53 -12.55 14.82
C GLY A 198 -5.93 -13.66 15.71
N PRO A 199 -6.76 -14.48 16.40
CA PRO A 199 -6.61 -14.91 17.81
C PRO A 199 -5.54 -15.98 18.10
N GLY A 200 -4.30 -15.76 17.66
CA GLY A 200 -3.16 -16.68 17.88
C GLY A 200 -1.90 -16.03 18.48
N ARG A 201 -1.83 -14.69 18.54
CA ARG A 201 -0.74 -13.96 19.22
C ARG A 201 -1.20 -13.41 20.57
N ALA A 202 -1.72 -14.28 21.44
CA ALA A 202 -1.63 -14.00 22.86
C ALA A 202 -0.16 -14.22 23.24
N VAL A 203 0.54 -13.13 23.51
CA VAL A 203 1.85 -13.15 24.16
C VAL A 203 1.68 -13.93 25.45
N GLU A 204 2.18 -15.17 25.52
CA GLU A 204 2.44 -15.77 26.82
C GLU A 204 3.58 -14.96 27.46
N PRO A 205 3.34 -14.24 28.57
CA PRO A 205 4.44 -13.70 29.33
C PRO A 205 5.21 -14.89 29.91
N GLY A 206 6.50 -14.93 29.59
CA GLY A 206 7.40 -16.00 29.99
C GLY A 206 7.29 -16.38 31.47
N ARG A 207 7.40 -17.68 31.71
CA ARG A 207 7.82 -18.27 32.97
C ARG A 207 9.00 -19.17 32.73
#